data_AF-A0A848SYU7-F1
#
_entry.id   AF-A0A848SYU7-F1
#
_cell.length_a   1.000
_cell.length_b   1.000
_cell.length_c   1.000
_cell.angle_alpha   90.00
_cell.angle_beta   90.00
_cell.angle_gamma   90.00
#
_symmetry.space_group_name_H-M   'P 1'
#
loop_
_entity.id
_entity.type
_entity.pdbx_description
1 polymer ?
#
loop_
_entity_poly.entity_id
_entity_poly.type
_entity_poly.pdbx_seq_one_letter_code
_entity_poly.pdbx_strand_id
1 'polypeptide(L)' 'MSFPLDQMRDLPGDVVRVVVAETRGSVPREVGASMLVTDQSVEGTIGGGALEFEAIRRAREV' A
#
# COMPACT_ATOMS: atom_id res chain seq x y z
N MET A 1 13.62 -0.70 -5.93
CA MET A 1 12.17 -0.88 -5.69
C MET A 1 11.63 -1.88 -6.69
N SER A 2 11.39 -3.14 -6.29
CA SER A 2 10.73 -4.12 -7.15
C SER A 2 9.20 -3.94 -7.11
N PHE A 3 8.53 -4.34 -8.17
CA PHE A 3 7.07 -4.39 -8.25
C PHE A 3 6.62 -5.81 -7.90
N PRO A 4 5.78 -6.03 -6.88
CA PRO A 4 5.46 -7.37 -6.41
C PRO A 4 4.38 -8.02 -7.28
N LEU A 5 4.73 -8.37 -8.52
CA LEU A 5 3.80 -9.01 -9.47
C LEU A 5 3.19 -10.29 -8.90
N ASP A 6 3.96 -11.06 -8.13
CA ASP A 6 3.49 -12.29 -7.51
C ASP A 6 2.36 -12.04 -6.49
N GLN A 7 2.38 -10.90 -5.78
CA GLN A 7 1.33 -10.53 -4.81
C GLN A 7 0.04 -10.06 -5.50
N MET A 8 0.10 -9.68 -6.78
CA MET A 8 -1.08 -9.23 -7.53
C MET A 8 -1.81 -10.36 -8.25
N ARG A 9 -1.19 -11.53 -8.43
CA ARG A 9 -1.72 -12.60 -9.29
C ARG A 9 -3.11 -13.07 -8.87
N ASP A 10 -3.36 -13.08 -7.56
CA ASP A 10 -4.58 -13.63 -6.98
C ASP A 10 -5.52 -12.52 -6.45
N LEU A 11 -5.18 -11.26 -6.68
CA LEU A 11 -6.02 -10.13 -6.30
C LEU A 11 -7.09 -9.87 -7.37
N PRO A 12 -8.38 -9.82 -6.99
CA PRO A 12 -9.45 -9.54 -7.93
C PRO A 12 -9.48 -8.06 -8.32
N GLY A 13 -9.84 -7.79 -9.58
CA GLY A 13 -10.16 -6.44 -10.06
C GLY A 13 -8.98 -5.49 -10.18
N ASP A 14 -9.28 -4.20 -10.11
CA ASP A 14 -8.27 -3.14 -10.18
C ASP A 14 -7.47 -3.06 -8.88
N VAL A 15 -6.15 -2.95 -9.02
CA VAL A 15 -5.22 -2.94 -7.89
C VAL A 15 -4.48 -1.61 -7.84
N VAL A 16 -4.58 -0.92 -6.71
CA VAL A 16 -3.79 0.26 -6.41
C VAL A 16 -2.65 -0.11 -5.45
N ARG A 17 -1.42 0.19 -5.85
CA ARG A 17 -0.23 -0.01 -5.02
C ARG A 17 0.21 1.28 -4.34
N VAL A 18 0.19 1.28 -3.02
CA VAL A 18 0.71 2.35 -2.18
C VAL A 18 2.13 2.02 -1.74
N VAL A 19 3.06 2.97 -1.86
CA VAL A 19 4.48 2.81 -1.50
C VAL A 19 4.95 4.02 -0.69
N VAL A 20 5.72 3.76 0.36
CA VAL A 20 6.50 4.79 1.04
C VAL A 20 7.64 5.21 0.12
N ALA A 21 7.50 6.37 -0.53
CA ALA A 21 8.48 6.90 -1.48
C ALA A 21 9.71 7.54 -0.79
N GLU A 22 9.48 8.23 0.34
CA GLU A 22 10.49 8.92 1.13
C GLU A 22 10.05 8.91 2.60
N THR A 23 11.01 9.00 3.51
CA THR A 23 10.77 9.16 4.94
C THR A 23 11.64 10.30 5.50
N ARG A 24 11.18 10.94 6.58
CA ARG A 24 11.96 11.98 7.29
C ARG A 24 11.92 11.73 8.78
N GLY A 25 13.09 11.63 9.40
CA GLY A 25 13.22 11.28 10.82
C GLY A 25 12.90 9.81 11.09
N SER A 26 12.54 9.50 12.35
CA SER A 26 12.16 8.15 12.77
C SER A 26 10.70 7.88 12.42
N VAL A 27 10.48 6.94 11.52
CA VAL A 27 9.14 6.53 11.05
C VAL A 27 8.96 5.02 11.25
N PRO A 28 7.71 4.52 11.37
CA PRO A 28 7.45 3.10 11.63
C PRO A 28 7.78 2.16 10.45
N ARG A 29 7.92 2.69 9.23
CA ARG A 29 8.29 1.91 8.04
C ARG A 29 9.26 2.68 7.15
N GLU A 30 10.17 1.93 6.54
CA GLU A 30 11.20 2.45 5.66
C GLU A 30 10.68 2.68 4.23
N VAL A 31 11.48 3.41 3.44
CA VAL A 31 11.25 3.58 2.01
C VAL A 31 11.13 2.22 1.33
N GLY A 32 10.11 2.08 0.49
CA GLY A 32 9.80 0.83 -0.21
C GLY A 32 8.81 -0.08 0.51
N ALA A 33 8.45 0.19 1.78
CA ALA A 33 7.28 -0.44 2.38
C ALA A 33 6.05 -0.17 1.51
N SER A 34 5.24 -1.19 1.28
CA SER A 34 4.13 -1.11 0.34
C SER A 34 2.91 -1.87 0.82
N MET A 35 1.78 -1.46 0.27
CA MET A 35 0.47 -2.07 0.47
C MET A 35 -0.27 -2.11 -0.87
N LEU A 36 -0.98 -3.19 -1.13
CA LEU A 36 -1.88 -3.36 -2.26
C LEU A 36 -3.32 -3.18 -1.77
N VAL A 37 -4.11 -2.43 -2.52
CA VAL A 37 -5.50 -2.15 -2.19
C VAL A 37 -6.37 -2.48 -3.39
N THR A 38 -7.44 -3.22 -3.12
CA THR A 38 -8.55 -3.46 -4.03
C THR A 38 -9.85 -2.98 -3.38
N ASP A 39 -10.97 -3.12 -4.07
CA ASP A 39 -12.31 -2.92 -3.51
C ASP A 39 -12.60 -3.91 -2.37
N GLN A 40 -12.08 -5.14 -2.47
CA GLN A 40 -12.39 -6.26 -1.57
C GLN A 40 -11.33 -6.53 -0.50
N SER A 41 -10.07 -6.17 -0.75
CA SER A 41 -8.94 -6.59 0.07
C SER A 41 -7.86 -5.52 0.20
N VAL A 42 -7.04 -5.68 1.23
CA VAL A 42 -5.83 -4.90 1.49
C VAL A 42 -4.73 -5.87 1.91
N GLU A 43 -3.60 -5.84 1.22
CA GLU A 43 -2.45 -6.70 1.52
C GLU A 43 -1.19 -5.88 1.78
N GLY A 44 -0.42 -6.26 2.79
CA GLY A 44 0.75 -5.48 3.24
C GLY A 44 0.37 -4.29 4.11
N THR A 45 1.35 -3.44 4.40
CA THR A 45 1.20 -2.28 5.29
C THR A 45 2.31 -1.27 5.06
N ILE A 46 1.97 0.02 5.15
CA ILE A 46 2.93 1.13 5.03
C ILE A 46 3.24 1.80 6.37
N GLY A 47 2.74 1.26 7.48
CA GLY A 47 3.12 1.72 8.82
C GLY A 47 2.02 1.75 9.86
N GLY A 48 0.79 1.36 9.50
CA GLY A 48 -0.35 1.34 10.41
C GLY A 48 -0.83 2.73 10.84
N GLY A 49 -2.01 2.79 11.45
CA GLY A 49 -2.60 4.03 11.97
C GLY A 49 -3.28 4.91 10.92
N ALA A 50 -3.43 6.21 11.21
CA ALA A 50 -4.29 7.10 10.43
C ALA A 50 -3.85 7.27 8.96
N LEU A 51 -2.54 7.32 8.69
CA LEU A 51 -2.01 7.45 7.33
C LEU A 51 -2.42 6.25 6.46
N GLU A 52 -2.39 5.05 7.02
CA GLU A 52 -2.75 3.83 6.30
C GLU A 52 -4.24 3.80 5.95
N PHE A 53 -5.12 4.16 6.90
CA PHE A 53 -6.56 4.30 6.63
C PHE A 53 -6.85 5.32 5.53
N GLU A 54 -6.21 6.49 5.59
CA GLU A 54 -6.37 7.53 4.58
C GLU A 54 -5.82 7.12 3.21
N ALA A 55 -4.75 6.32 3.18
CA ALA A 55 -4.21 5.76 1.94
C ALA A 55 -5.17 4.73 1.32
N ILE A 56 -5.76 3.83 2.12
CA ILE A 56 -6.76 2.85 1.67
C ILE A 56 -7.98 3.59 1.09
N ARG A 57 -8.47 4.63 1.78
CA ARG A 57 -9.62 5.42 1.30
C ARG A 57 -9.35 6.03 -0.07
N ARG A 58 -8.22 6.73 -0.23
CA ARG A 58 -7.82 7.34 -1.51
C ARG A 58 -7.61 6.31 -2.61
N ALA A 59 -7.03 5.15 -2.27
CA ALA A 59 -6.78 4.08 -3.23
C ALA A 59 -8.09 3.52 -3.82
N ARG A 60 -9.20 3.53 -3.07
CA ARG A 60 -10.52 3.09 -3.53
C ARG A 60 -11.32 4.15 -4.29
N GLU A 61 -10.81 5.37 -4.40
CA GLU A 61 -11.43 6.45 -5.15
C GLU A 61 -10.90 6.54 -6.61
N VAL A 62 -9.95 5.67 -6.98
CA VAL A 62 -9.40 5.52 -8.34
C VAL A 62 -10.33 4.65 -9.18
#